data_AF-A0A533S5Q8-F1
#
_entry.id   AF-A0A533S5Q8-F1
#
_cell.length_a   1.000
_cell.length_b   1.000
_cell.length_c   1.000
_cell.angle_alpha   90.00
_cell.angle_beta   90.00
_cell.angle_gamma   90.00
#
_symmetry.space_group_name_H-M   'P 1'
#
loop_
_entity.id
_entity.type
_entity.pdbx_description
1 polymer ?
#
loop_
_entity_poly.entity_id
_entity_poly.type
_entity_poly.pdbx_seq_one_letter_code
_entity_poly.pdbx_strand_id
1 'polypeptide(L)'
;MRFFLFLLLLPLALAAPALAQNPHARFAEPDGCAECHVVNEGEKTPAQPVVLNADVISVCLKCHDRKMVFGTHPVEIKPEMKLPEGVHLSEGGVMTCATCHDPHMKSEGDSPCVAQPFAQKLLSLVTFGKKYKTYFLRQPNESGQLCNGCHRMDEVGKKRAPLMETLRVEEFVGSDACARCHVEIYKEWKKTPHARMVGDAKKSPETVRADFSSRAPFGREVVALSLGSHWSQRYVEEVEGELYVKGAGWN
;
A
#
# COMPACT_ATOMS: atom_id res chain seq x y z
N MET A 1 -41.87 5.05 59.60
CA MET A 1 -41.15 4.52 58.42
C MET A 1 -41.37 5.46 57.24
N ARG A 2 -40.39 6.31 56.92
CA ARG A 2 -40.43 7.23 55.77
C ARG A 2 -39.74 6.54 54.59
N PHE A 3 -40.47 6.35 53.49
CA PHE A 3 -39.97 5.83 52.21
C PHE A 3 -38.99 6.85 51.61
N PHE A 4 -37.73 6.44 51.41
CA PHE A 4 -36.76 7.19 50.62
C PHE A 4 -36.96 6.86 49.14
N LEU A 5 -37.44 7.83 48.35
CA LEU A 5 -37.38 7.79 46.89
C LEU A 5 -35.91 7.95 46.46
N PHE A 6 -35.33 6.89 45.87
CA PHE A 6 -34.05 7.00 45.17
C PHE A 6 -34.28 7.70 43.83
N LEU A 7 -33.97 8.99 43.78
CA LEU A 7 -33.82 9.76 42.55
C LEU A 7 -32.50 9.34 41.90
N LEU A 8 -32.59 8.44 40.91
CA LEU A 8 -31.48 8.04 40.04
C LEU A 8 -31.17 9.20 39.08
N LEU A 9 -30.48 10.23 39.57
CA LEU A 9 -29.76 11.18 38.72
C LEU A 9 -28.43 10.55 38.34
N LEU A 10 -28.42 9.79 37.25
CA LEU A 10 -27.19 9.36 36.61
C LEU A 10 -26.57 10.61 35.95
N PRO A 11 -25.39 11.12 36.37
CA PRO A 11 -24.72 12.12 35.58
C PRO A 11 -24.22 11.39 34.34
N LEU A 12 -24.82 11.68 33.19
CA LEU A 12 -24.24 11.34 31.90
C LEU A 12 -22.96 12.18 31.79
N ALA A 13 -21.88 11.66 32.35
CA ALA A 13 -20.54 12.20 32.16
C ALA A 13 -20.27 12.07 30.67
N LEU A 14 -20.58 13.14 29.93
CA LEU A 14 -19.99 13.44 28.64
C LEU A 14 -18.49 13.51 28.91
N ALA A 15 -17.81 12.37 28.80
CA ALA A 15 -16.39 12.35 28.53
C ALA A 15 -16.26 13.05 27.17
N ALA A 16 -16.14 14.38 27.21
CA ALA A 16 -15.60 15.13 26.10
C ALA A 16 -14.25 14.46 25.82
N PRO A 17 -14.07 13.79 24.66
CA PRO A 17 -12.75 13.29 24.34
C PRO A 17 -11.84 14.51 24.43
N ALA A 18 -10.79 14.39 25.25
CA ALA A 18 -9.75 15.40 25.34
C ALA A 18 -9.46 15.84 23.91
N LEU A 19 -9.62 17.14 23.63
CA LEU A 19 -9.36 17.73 22.31
C LEU A 19 -7.94 17.32 21.93
N ALA A 20 -7.82 16.22 21.18
CA ALA A 20 -6.54 15.70 20.76
C ALA A 20 -5.98 16.78 19.86
N GLN A 21 -4.95 17.47 20.35
CA GLN A 21 -4.29 18.54 19.62
C GLN A 21 -3.87 18.00 18.26
N ASN A 22 -4.06 18.79 17.21
CA ASN A 22 -3.71 18.39 15.86
C ASN A 22 -2.19 18.13 15.81
N PRO A 23 -1.73 16.88 15.57
CA PRO A 23 -0.30 16.54 15.56
C PRO A 23 0.46 17.23 14.42
N HIS A 24 -0.26 17.83 13.47
CA HIS A 24 0.29 18.61 12.36
C HIS A 24 0.25 20.12 12.61
N ALA A 25 -0.22 20.60 13.77
CA ALA A 25 -0.22 22.03 14.09
C ALA A 25 1.19 22.64 14.05
N ARG A 26 2.20 21.84 14.42
CA ARG A 26 3.63 22.19 14.38
C ARG A 26 4.16 22.56 12.99
N PHE A 27 3.49 22.16 11.90
CA PHE A 27 3.89 22.56 10.54
C PHE A 27 3.63 24.05 10.26
N ALA A 28 2.79 24.71 11.08
CA ALA A 28 2.56 26.14 10.99
C ALA A 28 3.57 26.96 11.82
N GLU A 29 4.45 26.30 12.59
CA GLU A 29 5.45 26.95 13.44
C GLU A 29 6.80 27.05 12.69
N PRO A 30 7.53 28.17 12.79
CA PRO A 30 8.82 28.36 12.10
C PRO A 30 9.85 27.26 12.39
N ASP A 31 9.87 26.75 13.62
CA ASP A 31 10.81 25.70 14.05
C ASP A 31 10.49 24.34 13.42
N GLY A 32 9.22 24.11 13.03
CA GLY A 32 8.77 22.88 12.39
C GLY A 32 9.30 22.70 10.96
N CYS A 33 9.73 23.78 10.29
CA CYS A 33 10.23 23.72 8.91
C CYS A 33 11.50 22.85 8.78
N ALA A 34 12.39 22.89 9.78
CA ALA A 34 13.64 22.14 9.79
C ALA A 34 13.44 20.62 9.95
N GLU A 35 12.25 20.17 10.34
CA GLU A 35 11.92 18.75 10.41
C GLU A 35 11.84 18.09 9.03
N CYS A 36 11.59 18.88 7.98
CA CYS A 36 11.48 18.44 6.60
C CYS A 36 12.56 19.04 5.69
N HIS A 37 12.91 20.32 5.89
CA HIS A 37 13.81 21.07 5.01
C HIS A 37 15.23 21.18 5.58
N VAL A 38 16.23 21.19 4.69
CA VAL A 38 17.62 21.52 5.02
C VAL A 38 17.83 23.03 5.13
N VAL A 39 17.11 23.80 4.30
CA VAL A 39 17.10 25.28 4.32
C VAL A 39 15.67 25.78 4.39
N ASN A 40 15.40 26.69 5.32
CA ASN A 40 14.08 27.29 5.52
C ASN A 40 13.87 28.47 4.55
N GLU A 41 13.88 28.19 3.25
CA GLU A 41 13.62 29.20 2.20
C GLU A 41 12.31 28.85 1.46
N GLY A 42 11.18 29.00 2.16
CA GLY A 42 9.89 28.40 1.75
C GLY A 42 8.80 29.34 1.22
N GLU A 43 9.02 30.64 1.08
CA GLU A 43 7.98 31.60 0.67
C GLU A 43 8.30 32.33 -0.65
N LYS A 44 8.78 31.59 -1.67
CA LYS A 44 8.99 32.18 -3.01
C LYS A 44 8.09 31.50 -4.05
N THR A 45 7.44 32.33 -4.88
CA THR A 45 6.69 31.90 -6.07
C THR A 45 7.50 32.28 -7.33
N PRO A 46 7.65 31.37 -8.31
CA PRO A 46 7.16 29.97 -8.33
C PRO A 46 7.88 29.10 -7.29
N ALA A 47 7.19 28.04 -6.83
CA ALA A 47 7.75 27.09 -5.86
C ALA A 47 9.09 26.56 -6.37
N GLN A 48 10.16 26.85 -5.64
CA GLN A 48 11.50 26.41 -6.02
C GLN A 48 11.75 24.99 -5.53
N PRO A 49 12.62 24.21 -6.20
CA PRO A 49 13.09 22.94 -5.67
C PRO A 49 13.74 23.17 -4.30
N VAL A 50 13.21 22.49 -3.30
CA VAL A 50 13.68 22.56 -1.92
C VAL A 50 14.44 21.29 -1.58
N VAL A 51 15.54 21.43 -0.84
CA VAL A 51 16.29 20.28 -0.35
C VAL A 51 15.62 19.78 0.92
N LEU A 52 15.09 18.57 0.86
CA LEU A 52 14.57 17.87 2.03
C LEU A 52 15.71 17.14 2.75
N ASN A 53 15.55 16.96 4.06
CA ASN A 53 16.54 16.28 4.89
C ASN A 53 16.54 14.74 4.73
N ALA A 54 15.59 14.20 3.98
CA ALA A 54 15.54 12.83 3.46
C ALA A 54 14.67 12.81 2.19
N ASP A 55 14.54 11.66 1.52
CA ASP A 55 13.54 11.51 0.46
C ASP A 55 12.11 11.74 1.01
N VAL A 56 11.20 12.16 0.13
CA VAL A 56 9.82 12.57 0.50
C VAL A 56 9.10 11.49 1.31
N ILE A 57 9.25 10.22 0.94
CA ILE A 57 8.55 9.12 1.63
C ILE A 57 9.14 8.95 3.03
N SER A 58 10.48 8.91 3.14
CA SER A 58 11.16 8.78 4.43
C SER A 58 10.84 9.92 5.40
N VAL A 59 10.70 11.16 4.92
CA VAL A 59 10.27 12.30 5.76
C VAL A 59 8.91 12.02 6.40
N CYS A 60 7.93 11.57 5.62
CA CYS A 60 6.59 11.26 6.14
C CYS A 60 6.60 10.06 7.11
N LEU A 61 7.39 9.03 6.82
CA LEU A 61 7.46 7.80 7.63
C LEU A 61 8.16 7.98 8.98
N LYS A 62 8.84 9.12 9.23
CA LYS A 62 9.32 9.47 10.58
C LYS A 62 8.18 9.54 11.59
N CYS A 63 6.95 9.84 11.15
CA CYS A 63 5.77 9.99 12.01
C CYS A 63 4.59 9.11 11.60
N HIS A 64 4.45 8.74 10.33
CA HIS A 64 3.36 7.88 9.85
C HIS A 64 3.79 6.40 9.77
N ASP A 65 2.95 5.49 10.29
CA ASP A 65 3.22 4.06 10.23
C ASP A 65 3.12 3.53 8.79
N ARG A 66 4.14 2.78 8.36
CA ARG A 66 4.20 2.07 7.07
C ARG A 66 2.96 1.19 6.85
N LYS A 67 2.39 0.60 7.91
CA LYS A 67 1.21 -0.27 7.82
C LYS A 67 -0.04 0.46 7.32
N MET A 68 -0.14 1.78 7.46
CA MET A 68 -1.27 2.56 6.95
C MET A 68 -1.20 2.84 5.44
N VAL A 69 -0.02 2.74 4.82
CA VAL A 69 0.23 3.29 3.47
C VAL A 69 0.32 2.19 2.41
N PHE A 70 1.12 1.13 2.65
CA PHE A 70 1.45 0.15 1.61
C PHE A 70 0.32 -0.82 1.22
N GLY A 71 -0.83 -0.79 1.90
CA GLY A 71 -1.97 -1.64 1.56
C GLY A 71 -2.86 -1.09 0.44
N THR A 72 -2.99 0.23 0.33
CA THR A 72 -4.00 0.88 -0.54
C THR A 72 -3.60 2.24 -1.11
N HIS A 73 -2.50 2.86 -0.68
CA HIS A 73 -2.07 4.17 -1.19
C HIS A 73 -1.02 4.02 -2.29
N PRO A 74 -1.25 4.58 -3.49
CA PRO A 74 -0.34 4.45 -4.63
C PRO A 74 0.86 5.39 -4.49
N VAL A 75 1.98 4.86 -4.01
CA VAL A 75 3.29 5.55 -3.97
C VAL A 75 4.34 4.69 -4.66
N GLU A 76 5.48 5.29 -5.02
CA GLU A 76 6.59 4.64 -5.75
C GLU A 76 6.21 4.13 -7.15
N ILE A 77 5.17 4.72 -7.74
CA ILE A 77 4.70 4.40 -9.10
C ILE A 77 5.10 5.54 -10.03
N LYS A 78 5.62 5.22 -11.20
CA LYS A 78 5.92 6.18 -12.27
C LYS A 78 4.74 6.26 -13.25
N PRO A 79 3.94 7.33 -13.25
CA PRO A 79 2.85 7.47 -14.21
C PRO A 79 3.41 7.81 -15.59
N GLU A 80 2.92 7.13 -16.63
CA GLU A 80 3.32 7.37 -18.04
C GLU A 80 2.42 8.38 -18.76
N MET A 81 1.46 8.96 -18.04
CA MET A 81 0.50 9.92 -18.57
C MET A 81 0.90 11.37 -18.27
N LYS A 82 0.26 12.31 -18.98
CA LYS A 82 0.32 13.71 -18.60
C LYS A 82 -0.35 13.89 -17.24
N LEU A 83 0.38 14.50 -16.30
CA LEU A 83 -0.13 14.77 -14.96
C LEU A 83 -1.24 15.84 -14.99
N PRO A 84 -2.25 15.71 -14.11
CA PRO A 84 -3.22 16.78 -13.89
C PRO A 84 -2.55 18.02 -13.31
N GLU A 85 -3.23 19.16 -13.40
CA GLU A 85 -2.71 20.41 -12.85
C GLU A 85 -2.64 20.38 -11.32
N GLY A 86 -1.58 20.94 -10.74
CA GLY A 86 -1.41 21.05 -9.29
C GLY A 86 -0.83 19.82 -8.59
N VAL A 87 -0.56 18.72 -9.30
CA VAL A 87 0.20 17.58 -8.76
C VAL A 87 1.62 17.57 -9.31
N HIS A 88 2.54 17.02 -8.52
CA HIS A 88 3.95 16.91 -8.90
C HIS A 88 4.50 15.55 -8.50
N LEU A 89 5.55 15.11 -9.19
CA LEU A 89 6.29 13.90 -8.88
C LEU A 89 7.57 14.27 -8.14
N SER A 90 8.20 13.27 -7.54
CA SER A 90 9.59 13.40 -7.08
C SER A 90 10.53 13.71 -8.26
N GLU A 91 11.76 14.09 -7.96
CA GLU A 91 12.82 14.31 -8.96
C GLU A 91 13.04 13.08 -9.86
N GLY A 92 12.89 11.86 -9.31
CA GLY A 92 12.95 10.60 -10.07
C GLY A 92 11.72 10.30 -10.92
N GLY A 93 10.73 11.20 -10.95
CA GLY A 93 9.49 11.02 -11.71
C GLY A 93 8.55 9.96 -11.13
N VAL A 94 8.66 9.65 -9.83
CA VAL A 94 7.74 8.71 -9.15
C VAL A 94 6.76 9.43 -8.24
N MET A 95 5.54 8.90 -8.12
CA MET A 95 4.52 9.36 -7.19
C MET A 95 4.98 9.12 -5.75
N THR A 96 4.74 10.09 -4.88
CA THR A 96 5.05 10.02 -3.45
C THR A 96 3.85 10.48 -2.64
N CYS A 97 3.95 10.49 -1.31
CA CYS A 97 2.94 11.10 -0.45
C CYS A 97 2.64 12.55 -0.86
N ALA A 98 3.67 13.34 -1.22
CA ALA A 98 3.52 14.75 -1.57
C ALA A 98 2.83 15.00 -2.92
N THR A 99 2.71 13.97 -3.76
CA THR A 99 1.98 14.07 -5.04
C THR A 99 0.50 14.38 -4.81
N CYS A 100 -0.08 13.83 -3.74
CA CYS A 100 -1.48 14.02 -3.37
C CYS A 100 -1.66 14.91 -2.15
N HIS A 101 -0.69 14.90 -1.23
CA HIS A 101 -0.72 15.66 0.00
C HIS A 101 0.21 16.89 -0.06
N ASP A 102 -0.19 17.99 0.55
CA ASP A 102 0.64 19.18 0.72
C ASP A 102 0.63 19.64 2.19
N PRO A 103 1.70 19.35 2.96
CA PRO A 103 1.76 19.71 4.37
C PRO A 103 1.72 21.23 4.60
N HIS A 104 1.91 22.06 3.57
CA HIS A 104 1.77 23.52 3.67
C HIS A 104 0.31 24.01 3.57
N MET A 105 -0.63 23.16 3.16
CA MET A 105 -2.05 23.54 3.12
C MET A 105 -2.70 23.49 4.49
N LYS A 106 -3.86 24.12 4.61
CA LYS A 106 -4.65 24.09 5.84
C LYS A 106 -5.12 22.67 6.14
N SER A 107 -4.99 22.24 7.39
CA SER A 107 -5.49 20.94 7.89
C SER A 107 -7.01 20.85 7.96
N GLU A 108 -7.70 22.00 7.88
CA GLU A 108 -9.14 22.14 8.00
C GLU A 108 -9.71 23.12 6.97
N GLY A 109 -10.94 22.87 6.50
CA GLY A 109 -11.64 23.69 5.51
C GLY A 109 -13.15 23.81 5.79
N ASP A 110 -13.82 24.63 4.99
CA ASP A 110 -15.25 24.95 5.14
C ASP A 110 -16.18 23.99 4.38
N SER A 111 -15.61 23.08 3.59
CA SER A 111 -16.34 22.07 2.83
C SER A 111 -15.68 20.71 3.03
N PRO A 112 -16.44 19.59 2.92
CA PRO A 112 -15.84 18.28 3.04
C PRO A 112 -14.77 18.08 1.95
N CYS A 113 -13.68 17.43 2.33
CA CYS A 113 -12.58 17.13 1.41
C CYS A 113 -12.52 15.63 1.08
N VAL A 114 -13.19 14.80 1.88
CA VAL A 114 -13.26 13.35 1.75
C VAL A 114 -14.68 12.88 1.99
N ALA A 115 -14.99 11.68 1.51
CA ALA A 115 -16.30 11.06 1.70
C ALA A 115 -16.66 11.00 3.19
N GLN A 116 -17.87 11.43 3.52
CA GLN A 116 -18.38 11.43 4.89
C GLN A 116 -19.38 10.29 5.09
N PRO A 117 -19.32 9.56 6.22
CA PRO A 117 -20.37 8.64 6.62
C PRO A 117 -21.73 9.35 6.67
N PHE A 118 -22.81 8.64 6.35
CA PHE A 118 -24.16 9.20 6.37
C PHE A 118 -24.51 9.84 7.71
N ALA A 119 -24.15 9.20 8.82
CA ALA A 119 -24.36 9.73 10.17
C ALA A 119 -23.66 11.09 10.39
N GLN A 120 -22.45 11.27 9.81
CA GLN A 120 -21.70 12.51 9.96
C GLN A 120 -22.30 13.64 9.10
N LYS A 121 -22.83 13.31 7.92
CA LYS A 121 -23.60 14.26 7.09
C LYS A 121 -24.89 14.71 7.80
N LEU A 122 -25.58 13.80 8.47
CA LEU A 122 -26.79 14.14 9.23
C LEU A 122 -26.44 15.03 10.42
N LEU A 123 -25.35 14.74 11.13
CA LEU A 123 -24.87 15.55 12.24
C LEU A 123 -24.43 16.96 11.79
N SER A 124 -23.89 17.13 10.58
CA SER A 124 -23.53 18.47 10.06
C SER A 124 -24.73 19.37 9.78
N LEU A 125 -25.95 18.82 9.61
CA LEU A 125 -27.15 19.64 9.41
C LEU A 125 -27.64 20.31 10.71
N VAL A 126 -27.25 19.75 11.87
CA VAL A 126 -27.62 20.26 13.20
C VAL A 126 -26.46 20.96 13.92
N THR A 127 -25.26 20.94 13.35
CA THR A 127 -24.07 21.60 13.92
C THR A 127 -23.58 22.72 12.99
N PHE A 128 -23.86 23.97 13.36
CA PHE A 128 -23.36 25.15 12.62
C PHE A 128 -21.85 25.35 12.85
N GLY A 129 -21.11 25.73 11.81
CA GLY A 129 -19.70 26.14 11.90
C GLY A 129 -18.67 25.01 11.99
N LYS A 130 -19.03 23.77 11.61
CA LYS A 130 -18.11 22.64 11.67
C LYS A 130 -17.02 22.73 10.58
N LYS A 131 -15.76 22.72 10.99
CA LYS A 131 -14.60 22.60 10.09
C LYS A 131 -14.39 21.14 9.69
N TYR A 132 -13.99 20.93 8.43
CA TYR A 132 -13.75 19.61 7.85
C TYR A 132 -12.25 19.35 7.73
N LYS A 133 -11.80 18.17 8.18
CA LYS A 133 -10.41 17.75 7.97
C LYS A 133 -10.13 17.61 6.47
N THR A 134 -9.09 18.29 5.99
CA THR A 134 -8.65 18.25 4.59
C THR A 134 -7.70 17.09 4.33
N TYR A 135 -7.06 16.57 5.38
CA TYR A 135 -5.96 15.61 5.28
C TYR A 135 -4.82 16.11 4.40
N PHE A 136 -4.67 17.44 4.27
CA PHE A 136 -3.69 18.06 3.39
C PHE A 136 -3.84 17.64 1.92
N LEU A 137 -5.01 17.21 1.45
CA LEU A 137 -5.21 16.83 0.06
C LEU A 137 -5.16 18.05 -0.87
N ARG A 138 -4.37 17.97 -1.95
CA ARG A 138 -4.22 19.05 -2.95
C ARG A 138 -5.52 19.42 -3.64
N GLN A 139 -6.46 18.48 -3.69
CA GLN A 139 -7.78 18.66 -4.27
C GLN A 139 -8.80 17.85 -3.46
N PRO A 140 -10.08 18.27 -3.40
CA PRO A 140 -11.14 17.48 -2.80
C PRO A 140 -11.26 16.09 -3.44
N ASN A 141 -11.50 15.08 -2.62
CA ASN A 141 -11.62 13.69 -3.03
C ASN A 141 -12.85 13.00 -2.39
N GLU A 142 -13.98 13.69 -2.35
CA GLU A 142 -15.24 13.14 -1.79
C GLU A 142 -15.83 11.98 -2.61
N SER A 143 -15.61 11.98 -3.92
CA SER A 143 -16.15 11.01 -4.88
C SER A 143 -15.09 10.43 -5.81
N GLY A 144 -13.82 10.44 -5.38
CA GLY A 144 -12.71 9.88 -6.15
C GLY A 144 -12.18 10.82 -7.24
N GLN A 145 -12.46 12.13 -7.16
CA GLN A 145 -12.03 13.11 -8.17
C GLN A 145 -10.51 13.13 -8.35
N LEU A 146 -9.75 13.02 -7.25
CA LEU A 146 -8.29 12.99 -7.28
C LEU A 146 -7.78 11.75 -8.04
N CYS A 147 -8.40 10.60 -7.78
CA CYS A 147 -8.08 9.34 -8.47
C CYS A 147 -8.40 9.42 -9.97
N ASN A 148 -9.55 10.01 -10.30
CA ASN A 148 -10.03 10.23 -11.67
C ASN A 148 -9.13 11.16 -12.49
N GLY A 149 -8.33 12.01 -11.84
CA GLY A 149 -7.32 12.83 -12.51
C GLY A 149 -6.20 12.01 -13.17
N CYS A 150 -5.93 10.80 -12.67
CA CYS A 150 -4.93 9.90 -13.22
C CYS A 150 -5.56 8.74 -14.00
N HIS A 151 -6.54 8.05 -13.41
CA HIS A 151 -7.21 6.96 -14.11
C HIS A 151 -8.72 7.11 -13.99
N ARG A 152 -9.41 6.90 -15.10
CA ARG A 152 -10.86 6.72 -15.09
C ARG A 152 -11.20 5.48 -14.26
N MET A 153 -11.72 5.65 -13.05
CA MET A 153 -11.96 4.54 -12.13
C MET A 153 -12.98 3.53 -12.68
N ASP A 154 -13.88 3.96 -13.57
CA ASP A 154 -14.78 3.08 -14.33
C ASP A 154 -14.04 2.20 -15.34
N GLU A 155 -12.81 2.53 -15.71
CA GLU A 155 -11.97 1.83 -16.68
C GLU A 155 -10.81 1.04 -16.04
N VAL A 156 -10.48 1.31 -14.76
CA VAL A 156 -9.44 0.58 -14.02
C VAL A 156 -9.83 -0.90 -13.91
N GLY A 157 -9.04 -1.77 -14.55
CA GLY A 157 -9.28 -3.22 -14.59
C GLY A 157 -10.10 -3.72 -15.78
N LYS A 158 -10.73 -2.84 -16.58
CA LYS A 158 -11.39 -3.24 -17.84
C LYS A 158 -10.38 -3.60 -18.93
N LYS A 159 -9.23 -2.92 -18.94
CA LYS A 159 -8.06 -3.35 -19.70
C LYS A 159 -7.22 -4.22 -18.78
N ARG A 160 -6.85 -5.43 -19.22
CA ARG A 160 -5.79 -6.21 -18.55
C ARG A 160 -4.61 -5.27 -18.40
N ALA A 161 -4.21 -4.98 -17.16
CA ALA A 161 -2.99 -4.22 -16.93
C ALA A 161 -1.87 -4.93 -17.70
N PRO A 162 -1.00 -4.20 -18.40
CA PRO A 162 0.18 -4.78 -19.02
C PRO A 162 1.17 -5.23 -17.93
N LEU A 163 0.76 -5.57 -16.70
CA LEU A 163 1.68 -6.00 -15.64
C LEU A 163 2.52 -7.21 -16.09
N MET A 164 1.96 -8.07 -16.96
CA MET A 164 2.68 -9.16 -17.64
C MET A 164 3.54 -8.71 -18.84
N GLU A 165 3.32 -7.52 -19.38
CA GLU A 165 4.04 -6.94 -20.53
C GLU A 165 5.08 -5.89 -20.10
N THR A 166 4.94 -5.30 -18.91
CA THR A 166 5.91 -4.43 -18.23
C THR A 166 6.88 -5.21 -17.35
N LEU A 167 6.48 -6.37 -16.81
CA LEU A 167 7.43 -7.30 -16.20
C LEU A 167 8.03 -8.18 -17.29
N ARG A 168 9.05 -7.64 -17.95
CA ARG A 168 9.86 -8.39 -18.92
C ARG A 168 10.66 -9.43 -18.15
N VAL A 169 10.41 -10.72 -18.40
CA VAL A 169 11.15 -11.82 -17.75
C VAL A 169 12.65 -11.64 -17.95
N GLU A 170 13.05 -11.00 -19.05
CA GLU A 170 14.41 -10.66 -19.42
C GLU A 170 15.09 -9.66 -18.46
N GLU A 171 14.33 -8.86 -17.72
CA GLU A 171 14.87 -7.90 -16.74
C GLU A 171 15.21 -8.58 -15.40
N PHE A 172 14.70 -9.79 -15.16
CA PHE A 172 15.04 -10.56 -13.95
C PHE A 172 16.38 -11.26 -14.11
N VAL A 173 17.40 -10.77 -13.38
CA VAL A 173 18.75 -11.36 -13.37
C VAL A 173 18.85 -12.72 -12.66
N GLY A 174 17.79 -13.14 -11.97
CA GLY A 174 17.73 -14.38 -11.21
C GLY A 174 18.51 -14.36 -9.89
N SER A 175 18.08 -15.18 -8.93
CA SER A 175 18.69 -15.23 -7.59
C SER A 175 20.17 -15.65 -7.58
N ASP A 176 20.62 -16.40 -8.60
CA ASP A 176 22.01 -16.86 -8.71
C ASP A 176 22.98 -15.71 -9.00
N ALA A 177 22.53 -14.63 -9.65
CA ALA A 177 23.33 -13.43 -9.85
C ALA A 177 23.69 -12.77 -8.51
N CYS A 178 22.73 -12.74 -7.57
CA CYS A 178 22.92 -12.17 -6.24
C CYS A 178 23.92 -13.00 -5.39
N ALA A 179 23.96 -14.32 -5.59
CA ALA A 179 24.84 -15.23 -4.87
C ALA A 179 26.34 -14.90 -5.04
N ARG A 180 26.70 -14.22 -6.13
CA ARG A 180 28.08 -13.81 -6.43
C ARG A 180 28.66 -12.85 -5.39
N CYS A 181 27.82 -12.00 -4.80
CA CYS A 181 28.23 -11.04 -3.75
C CYS A 181 27.65 -11.40 -2.39
N HIS A 182 26.45 -11.98 -2.33
CA HIS A 182 25.72 -12.28 -1.08
C HIS A 182 25.64 -13.79 -0.80
N VAL A 183 26.81 -14.42 -0.70
CA VAL A 183 26.94 -15.89 -0.61
C VAL A 183 26.16 -16.48 0.57
N GLU A 184 26.35 -15.94 1.78
CA GLU A 184 25.72 -16.51 2.99
C GLU A 184 24.21 -16.25 3.04
N ILE A 185 23.75 -15.08 2.58
CA ILE A 185 22.32 -14.78 2.46
C ILE A 185 21.67 -15.74 1.47
N TYR A 186 22.30 -15.95 0.31
CA TYR A 186 21.80 -16.88 -0.70
C TYR A 186 21.73 -18.31 -0.14
N LYS A 187 22.78 -18.79 0.54
CA LYS A 187 22.81 -20.14 1.13
C LYS A 187 21.69 -20.35 2.16
N GLU A 188 21.44 -19.37 3.03
CA GLU A 188 20.35 -19.48 4.01
C GLU A 188 18.98 -19.37 3.34
N TRP A 189 18.80 -18.43 2.42
CA TRP A 189 17.56 -18.29 1.65
C TRP A 189 17.22 -19.56 0.88
N LYS A 190 18.19 -20.22 0.23
CA LYS A 190 17.98 -21.43 -0.58
C LYS A 190 17.43 -22.61 0.22
N LYS A 191 17.64 -22.62 1.55
CA LYS A 191 17.07 -23.62 2.48
C LYS A 191 15.61 -23.32 2.84
N THR A 192 15.10 -22.12 2.60
CA THR A 192 13.73 -21.75 2.97
C THR A 192 12.68 -22.43 2.09
N PRO A 193 11.42 -22.57 2.56
CA PRO A 193 10.32 -23.02 1.70
C PRO A 193 10.04 -22.08 0.53
N HIS A 194 10.31 -20.77 0.67
CA HIS A 194 10.11 -19.79 -0.42
C HIS A 194 11.03 -20.07 -1.61
N ALA A 195 12.32 -20.30 -1.37
CA ALA A 195 13.27 -20.63 -2.43
C ALA A 195 13.01 -22.00 -3.08
N ARG A 196 12.25 -22.85 -2.38
CA ARG A 196 11.87 -24.21 -2.78
C ARG A 196 10.39 -24.31 -3.07
N MET A 197 9.72 -23.20 -3.41
CA MET A 197 8.29 -23.22 -3.70
C MET A 197 7.99 -23.92 -5.01
N VAL A 198 8.86 -23.80 -6.02
CA VAL A 198 8.69 -24.44 -7.33
C VAL A 198 9.86 -25.39 -7.57
N GLY A 199 9.55 -26.67 -7.80
CA GLY A 199 10.52 -27.68 -8.21
C GLY A 199 10.30 -28.08 -9.66
N ASP A 200 11.36 -28.09 -10.46
CA ASP A 200 11.34 -28.60 -11.83
C ASP A 200 11.47 -30.12 -11.78
N ALA A 201 10.37 -30.82 -12.06
CA ALA A 201 10.27 -32.25 -11.90
C ALA A 201 11.03 -33.04 -12.98
N LYS A 202 11.42 -32.38 -14.09
CA LYS A 202 12.25 -32.94 -15.17
C LYS A 202 13.73 -32.81 -14.84
N LYS A 203 14.16 -31.68 -14.26
CA LYS A 203 15.56 -31.44 -13.88
C LYS A 203 15.94 -32.05 -12.54
N SER A 204 15.02 -32.03 -11.58
CA SER A 204 15.23 -32.46 -10.20
C SER A 204 14.07 -33.35 -9.74
N PRO A 205 14.04 -34.64 -10.14
CA PRO A 205 12.92 -35.53 -9.86
C PRO A 205 12.58 -35.66 -8.37
N GLU A 206 13.57 -35.49 -7.50
CA GLU A 206 13.48 -35.53 -6.04
C GLU A 206 12.64 -34.38 -5.43
N THR A 207 12.33 -33.33 -6.20
CA THR A 207 11.42 -32.27 -5.75
C THR A 207 9.98 -32.73 -5.69
N VAL A 208 9.64 -33.89 -6.28
CA VAL A 208 8.31 -34.51 -6.20
C VAL A 208 8.32 -35.53 -5.06
N ARG A 209 7.60 -35.21 -3.98
CA ARG A 209 7.64 -35.98 -2.74
C ARG A 209 6.54 -37.01 -2.59
N ALA A 210 5.45 -36.89 -3.35
CA ALA A 210 4.42 -37.92 -3.32
C ALA A 210 4.96 -39.26 -3.78
N ASP A 211 4.50 -40.31 -3.11
CA ASP A 211 4.65 -41.67 -3.58
C ASP A 211 3.57 -41.96 -4.64
N PHE A 212 4.00 -42.11 -5.89
CA PHE A 212 3.14 -42.44 -7.03
C PHE A 212 2.94 -43.96 -7.23
N SER A 213 3.56 -44.80 -6.38
CA SER A 213 3.43 -46.26 -6.45
C SER A 213 2.10 -46.78 -5.88
N SER A 214 1.43 -45.98 -5.06
CA SER A 214 0.11 -46.28 -4.51
C SER A 214 -0.95 -45.36 -5.13
N ARG A 215 -2.08 -45.96 -5.55
CA ARG A 215 -3.29 -45.35 -6.20
C ARG A 215 -3.24 -43.82 -6.41
N ALA A 216 -2.33 -43.36 -7.26
CA ALA A 216 -2.17 -41.95 -7.55
C ALA A 216 -3.22 -41.51 -8.57
N PRO A 217 -3.78 -40.30 -8.45
CA PRO A 217 -4.82 -39.81 -9.35
C PRO A 217 -4.31 -39.52 -10.78
N PHE A 218 -2.99 -39.54 -10.98
CA PHE A 218 -2.30 -39.45 -12.26
C PHE A 218 -0.88 -40.01 -12.10
N GLY A 219 -0.22 -40.35 -13.21
CA GLY A 219 1.14 -40.86 -13.18
C GLY A 219 2.20 -39.78 -12.92
N ARG A 220 3.38 -40.17 -12.46
CA ARG A 220 4.47 -39.23 -12.13
C ARG A 220 4.99 -38.50 -13.38
N GLU A 221 4.89 -39.14 -14.54
CA GLU A 221 5.37 -38.68 -15.83
C GLU A 221 4.70 -37.40 -16.32
N VAL A 222 3.46 -37.15 -15.91
CA VAL A 222 2.74 -35.92 -16.29
C VAL A 222 3.15 -34.70 -15.45
N VAL A 223 3.88 -34.91 -14.35
CA VAL A 223 4.29 -33.82 -13.45
C VAL A 223 5.50 -33.10 -14.05
N ALA A 224 5.27 -31.89 -14.56
CA ALA A 224 6.31 -30.97 -15.03
C ALA A 224 6.89 -30.14 -13.87
N LEU A 225 6.04 -29.64 -12.96
CA LEU A 225 6.47 -28.88 -11.78
C LEU A 225 5.79 -29.39 -10.49
N SER A 226 6.50 -29.30 -9.37
CA SER A 226 5.93 -29.40 -8.02
C SER A 226 5.86 -28.02 -7.36
N LEU A 227 4.73 -27.72 -6.72
CA LEU A 227 4.50 -26.48 -5.98
C LEU A 227 4.40 -26.80 -4.49
N GLY A 228 5.34 -26.30 -3.69
CA GLY A 228 5.48 -26.57 -2.26
C GLY A 228 6.62 -27.54 -1.95
N SER A 229 7.17 -27.46 -0.74
CA SER A 229 8.36 -28.24 -0.32
C SER A 229 8.32 -28.74 1.12
N HIS A 230 7.18 -28.72 1.80
CA HIS A 230 7.11 -29.22 3.18
C HIS A 230 5.80 -29.91 3.52
N TRP A 231 4.73 -29.16 3.76
CA TRP A 231 3.45 -29.70 4.28
C TRP A 231 2.47 -30.16 3.22
N SER A 232 2.58 -29.65 2.01
CA SER A 232 1.75 -30.08 0.89
C SER A 232 2.45 -29.79 -0.43
N GLN A 233 2.06 -30.54 -1.44
CA GLN A 233 2.47 -30.30 -2.82
C GLN A 233 1.27 -30.28 -3.76
N ARG A 234 1.25 -29.29 -4.66
CA ARG A 234 0.45 -29.32 -5.88
C ARG A 234 1.35 -29.68 -7.05
N TYR A 235 0.75 -30.23 -8.10
CA TYR A 235 1.47 -30.68 -9.28
C TYR A 235 0.97 -29.92 -10.50
N VAL A 236 1.88 -29.60 -11.40
CA VAL A 236 1.59 -28.91 -12.65
C VAL A 236 1.95 -29.82 -13.80
N GLU A 237 1.04 -29.99 -14.74
CA GLU A 237 1.25 -30.67 -16.02
C GLU A 237 1.44 -29.62 -17.12
N GLU A 238 2.32 -29.93 -18.07
CA GLU A 238 2.56 -29.10 -19.25
C GLU A 238 1.93 -29.79 -20.46
N VAL A 239 0.94 -29.15 -21.09
CA VAL A 239 0.24 -29.66 -22.29
C VAL A 239 0.34 -28.61 -23.37
N GLU A 240 0.97 -28.94 -24.50
CA GLU A 240 1.13 -28.02 -25.65
C GLU A 240 1.76 -26.66 -25.29
N GLY A 241 2.66 -26.64 -24.30
CA GLY A 241 3.34 -25.43 -23.82
C GLY A 241 2.55 -24.65 -22.76
N GLU A 242 1.34 -25.07 -22.44
CA GLU A 242 0.51 -24.48 -21.39
C GLU A 242 0.62 -25.25 -20.08
N LEU A 243 0.62 -24.54 -18.95
CA LEU A 243 0.81 -25.10 -17.62
C LEU A 243 -0.53 -25.22 -16.87
N TYR A 244 -0.89 -26.44 -16.47
CA TYR A 244 -2.14 -26.76 -15.79
C TYR A 244 -1.91 -27.32 -14.39
N VAL A 245 -2.48 -26.68 -13.36
CA VAL A 245 -2.44 -27.18 -11.99
C VAL A 245 -3.40 -28.36 -11.84
N LYS A 246 -2.88 -29.52 -11.41
CA LYS A 246 -3.66 -30.72 -11.13
C LYS A 246 -4.46 -30.52 -9.85
N GLY A 247 -5.74 -30.93 -9.87
CA GLY A 247 -6.63 -30.79 -8.72
C GLY A 247 -6.23 -31.65 -7.51
N ALA A 248 -5.62 -32.80 -7.75
CA ALA A 248 -5.09 -33.63 -6.68
C ALA A 248 -3.69 -33.17 -6.26
N GLY A 249 -3.47 -33.16 -4.95
CA GLY A 249 -2.20 -32.81 -4.33
C GLY A 249 -1.80 -33.82 -3.26
N TRP A 250 -0.62 -33.61 -2.70
CA TRP A 250 -0.05 -34.40 -1.61
C TRP A 250 -0.03 -33.55 -0.33
N ASN A 251 -0.29 -34.17 0.82
CA ASN A 251 -0.21 -33.56 2.15
C ASN A 251 0.62 -34.48 3.06
#